data_AF-A0A930DZ81-F1
#
_entry.id   AF-A0A930DZ81-F1
#
_cell.length_a   1.000
_cell.length_b   1.000
_cell.length_c   1.000
_cell.angle_alpha   90.00
_cell.angle_beta   90.00
_cell.angle_gamma   90.00
#
_symmetry.space_group_name_H-M   'P 1'
#
loop_
_entity.id
_entity.type
_entity.pdbx_description
1 polymer ?
#
loop_
_entity_poly.entity_id
_entity_poly.type
_entity_poly.pdbx_seq_one_letter_code
_entity_poly.pdbx_strand_id
1 'polypeptide(L)' 'IDTAKRMIREGQLNFTQIADQLGYSSIHYFSRQFKKECDMSPSEYAQSIRSLAEEA' A
#
# COMPACT_ATOMS: atom_id res chain seq x y z
N ILE A 1 -0.10 8.93 4.14
CA ILE A 1 -0.67 7.65 3.63
C ILE A 1 -1.06 7.75 2.16
N ASP A 2 -1.48 8.92 1.67
CA ASP A 2 -1.82 9.13 0.26
C ASP A 2 -0.73 8.74 -0.73
N THR A 3 0.53 9.08 -0.46
CA THR A 3 1.66 8.66 -1.31
C THR A 3 1.78 7.14 -1.40
N ALA A 4 1.57 6.43 -0.29
CA ALA A 4 1.59 4.97 -0.26
C ALA A 4 0.46 4.38 -1.13
N LYS A 5 -0.77 4.91 -1.01
CA LYS A 5 -1.90 4.49 -1.85
C LYS A 5 -1.58 4.64 -3.34
N ARG A 6 -0.95 5.75 -3.71
CA ARG A 6 -0.54 6.05 -5.09
C ARG A 6 0.50 5.05 -5.60
N MET A 7 1.55 4.80 -4.82
CA MET A 7 2.59 3.82 -5.16
C MET A 7 2.05 2.40 -5.29
N ILE A 8 1.10 2.01 -4.42
CA ILE A 8 0.43 0.70 -4.50
C ILE A 8 -0.42 0.61 -5.78
N ARG A 9 -1.11 1.69 -6.17
CA ARG A 9 -1.88 1.74 -7.42
C ARG A 9 -1.00 1.65 -8.66
N GLU A 10 0.17 2.28 -8.63
CA GLU A 10 1.15 2.20 -9.71
C GLU A 10 1.73 0.78 -9.86
N GLY A 11 1.72 -0.02 -8.79
CA GLY A 11 2.12 -1.44 -8.81
C GLY A 11 3.61 -1.66 -9.12
N GLN A 12 4.42 -0.60 -9.17
CA GLN A 12 5.83 -0.67 -9.56
C GLN A 12 6.77 -1.04 -8.41
N LEU A 13 6.32 -0.87 -7.16
CA LEU A 13 7.11 -1.07 -5.95
C LEU A 13 6.44 -2.08 -5.03
N ASN A 14 7.24 -2.91 -4.37
CA ASN A 14 6.75 -3.79 -3.31
C ASN A 14 6.55 -3.00 -1.99
N PHE A 15 5.80 -3.58 -1.04
CA PHE A 15 5.49 -2.90 0.23
C PHE A 15 6.72 -2.55 1.07
N THR A 16 7.82 -3.30 0.95
CA THR A 16 9.08 -3.00 1.64
C THR A 16 9.72 -1.74 1.08
N GLN A 17 9.79 -1.63 -0.26
CA GLN A 17 10.31 -0.44 -0.94
C GLN A 17 9.45 0.80 -0.68
N ILE A 18 8.12 0.64 -0.67
CA ILE A 18 7.19 1.73 -0.33
C ILE A 18 7.41 2.18 1.11
N ALA A 19 7.60 1.24 2.04
CA ALA A 19 7.88 1.58 3.43
C ALA A 19 9.20 2.36 3.57
N ASP A 20 10.26 1.89 2.92
CA ASP A 20 11.58 2.54 2.93
C ASP A 20 11.54 3.95 2.32
N GLN A 21 10.90 4.10 1.16
CA GLN A 21 10.78 5.38 0.44
C GLN A 21 9.95 6.41 1.20
N LEU A 22 9.03 5.97 2.06
CA LEU A 22 8.23 6.83 2.93
C LEU A 22 8.90 7.10 4.28
N GLY A 23 10.10 6.57 4.52
CA GLY A 23 10.86 6.77 5.76
C GLY A 23 10.38 5.92 6.93
N TYR A 24 9.65 4.82 6.69
CA TYR A 24 9.27 3.91 7.75
C TYR A 24 10.42 2.98 8.14
N SER A 25 10.67 2.87 9.43
CA SER A 25 11.72 2.00 9.97
C SER A 25 11.45 0.50 9.79
N SER A 26 10.21 0.12 9.47
CA SER A 26 9.85 -1.28 9.20
C SER A 26 8.53 -1.38 8.43
N ILE A 27 8.45 -2.37 7.53
CA ILE A 27 7.21 -2.76 6.85
C ILE A 27 6.08 -3.09 7.83
N HIS A 28 6.39 -3.63 9.02
CA HIS A 28 5.37 -3.93 10.03
C HIS A 28 4.74 -2.66 10.61
N TYR A 29 5.54 -1.61 10.80
CA TYR A 29 5.04 -0.32 11.26
C TYR A 29 4.19 0.35 10.17
N PHE A 30 4.70 0.35 8.93
CA PHE A 30 3.96 0.80 7.76
C PHE A 30 2.60 0.10 7.64
N SER A 31 2.58 -1.23 7.72
CA SER A 31 1.35 -2.03 7.57
C SER A 31 0.32 -1.71 8.66
N ARG A 32 0.76 -1.57 9.92
CA ARG A 32 -0.12 -1.16 11.03
C ARG A 32 -0.69 0.24 10.82
N GLN A 33 0.15 1.19 10.45
CA GLN A 33 -0.29 2.57 10.20
C GLN A 33 -1.23 2.64 8.99
N PHE A 34 -0.89 1.96 7.90
CA PHE A 34 -1.71 1.92 6.69
C PHE A 34 -3.08 1.29 6.99
N LYS A 35 -3.13 0.16 7.72
CA LYS A 35 -4.38 -0.46 8.13
C LYS A 35 -5.23 0.46 9.00
N LYS A 36 -4.63 1.20 9.92
CA LYS A 36 -5.35 2.16 10.77
C LYS A 36 -5.99 3.31 9.97
N GLU A 37 -5.37 3.69 8.86
CA GLU A 37 -5.76 4.87 8.07
C GLU A 37 -6.63 4.54 6.86
N CYS A 38 -6.56 3.29 6.37
CA CYS A 38 -7.33 2.80 5.22
C CYS A 38 -8.38 1.75 5.60
N ASP A 39 -8.47 1.37 6.88
CA ASP A 39 -9.24 0.22 7.39
C ASP A 39 -8.94 -1.13 6.70
N MET A 40 -7.87 -1.19 5.91
CA MET A 40 -7.43 -2.39 5.19
C MET A 40 -5.91 -2.42 5.08
N SER A 41 -5.33 -3.63 5.05
CA SER A 41 -3.89 -3.79 4.88
C SER A 41 -3.41 -3.34 3.48
N PRO A 42 -2.12 -3.02 3.31
CA PRO A 42 -1.56 -2.69 2.00
C PRO A 42 -1.83 -3.76 0.93
N SER A 43 -1.81 -5.04 1.33
CA SER A 43 -2.11 -6.19 0.46
C SER A 43 -3.57 -6.23 0.02
N GLU A 44 -4.51 -6.04 0.96
CA GLU A 44 -5.95 -5.98 0.66
C GLU A 44 -6.28 -4.79 -0.24
N TYR A 45 -5.65 -3.64 -0.02
CA TYR A 45 -5.78 -2.47 -0.88
C TYR A 45 -5.26 -2.77 -2.28
N ALA A 46 -4.04 -3.32 -2.41
CA ALA A 46 -3.46 -3.68 -3.70
C ALA A 46 -4.34 -4.66 -4.48
N GLN A 47 -4.89 -5.67 -3.79
CA GLN A 47 -5.80 -6.64 -4.40
C GLN A 47 -7.12 -5.99 -4.85
N SER A 48 -7.70 -5.10 -4.04
CA SER A 48 -8.92 -4.38 -4.40
C SER A 48 -8.73 -3.52 -5.64
N ILE A 49 -7.58 -2.83 -5.75
CA ILE A 49 -7.23 -2.02 -6.93
C ILE A 49 -7.03 -2.92 -8.15
N ARG A 50 -6.35 -4.06 -8.01
CA ARG A 50 -6.14 -5.00 -9.11
C ARG A 50 -7.46 -5.59 -9.62
N SER A 51 -8.39 -5.91 -8.72
CA SER A 51 -9.72 -6.39 -9.07
C SER A 51 -10.55 -5.35 -9.84
N LEU A 52 -10.43 -4.06 -9.48
CA LEU A 52 -11.11 -2.97 -10.18
C LEU A 52 -10.54 -2.72 -11.59
N ALA A 53 -9.25 -2.98 -11.79
CA ALA A 53 -8.58 -2.77 -13.08
C ALA A 53 -8.85 -3.89 -14.10
N GLU A 54 -9.30 -5.07 -13.67
CA GLU A 54 -9.66 -6.18 -14.58
C GLU A 54 -11.12 -6.09 -15.10
N GLU A 55 -11.95 -5.19 -14.55
CA GLU A 55 -13.36 -5.01 -14.95
C GLU A 55 -13.65 -3.70 -15.72
N ALA A 56 -12.61 -2.94 -16.11
CA ALA A 56 -12.72 -1.67 -16.86
C ALA A 56 -12.04 -1.74 -18.24
#